data_AF-A0A939E0K8-F1
#
_entry.id   AF-A0A939E0K8-F1
#
_cell.length_a   1.000
_cell.length_b   1.000
_cell.length_c   1.000
_cell.angle_alpha   90.00
_cell.angle_beta   90.00
_cell.angle_gamma   90.00
#
_symmetry.space_group_name_H-M   'P 1'
#
loop_
_entity.id
_entity.type
_entity.pdbx_description
1 polymer ?
#
loop_
_entity_poly.entity_id
_entity_poly.type
_entity_poly.pdbx_seq_one_letter_code
_entity_poly.pdbx_strand_id
1 'polypeptide(L)'
;MFGYTPHRIEPELEQLSFIPVTRTRQRAYIIANWAPTGGIVFAYLGLWCLCALSQLVLLAAVIWVAVLPGWSAFFTALMVIAGWHVFTLWWVVRSDESSPPYGSQTDGGFRALMWWVKIHPTWGINWWKIPRDEVTDGPSETNYFAEKKNPGA
;
A
#
# COMPACT_ATOMS: atom_id res chain seq x y z
N MET A 1 -4.77 -0.58 16.16
CA MET A 1 -4.81 -0.78 14.69
C MET A 1 -5.49 0.45 14.12
N PHE A 2 -4.95 1.06 13.06
CA PHE A 2 -5.60 2.20 12.40
C PHE A 2 -7.02 1.76 12.05
N GLY A 3 -8.03 2.47 12.56
CA GLY A 3 -9.47 2.22 12.32
C GLY A 3 -9.87 2.51 10.88
N TYR A 4 -9.01 2.17 9.93
CA TYR A 4 -9.17 2.36 8.52
C TYR A 4 -9.64 1.05 7.92
N THR A 5 -10.91 1.02 7.55
CA THR A 5 -11.54 -0.07 6.78
C THR A 5 -11.46 0.32 5.31
N PRO A 6 -10.57 -0.29 4.50
CA PRO A 6 -10.53 0.04 3.07
C PRO A 6 -11.83 -0.36 2.40
N HIS A 7 -12.66 0.63 2.08
CA HIS A 7 -14.04 0.45 1.61
C HIS A 7 -14.12 -0.17 0.20
N ARG A 8 -13.08 0.06 -0.62
CA ARG A 8 -12.75 -0.41 -1.98
C ARG A 8 -11.33 0.10 -2.30
N ILE A 9 -10.73 -0.26 -3.45
CA ILE A 9 -9.65 0.58 -3.99
C ILE A 9 -10.21 2.01 -4.02
N GLU A 10 -9.66 2.92 -3.22
CA GLU A 10 -10.11 4.32 -3.25
C GLU A 10 -9.97 4.79 -4.72
N PRO A 11 -10.94 5.53 -5.28
CA PRO A 11 -10.81 6.07 -6.64
C PRO A 11 -9.47 6.79 -6.87
N GLU A 12 -8.90 7.33 -5.79
CA GLU A 12 -7.59 7.95 -5.75
C GLU A 12 -6.44 6.97 -6.06
N LEU A 13 -6.54 5.68 -5.67
CA LEU A 13 -5.59 4.63 -6.04
C LEU A 13 -5.62 4.31 -7.55
N GLU A 14 -6.79 4.39 -8.20
CA GLU A 14 -6.88 4.29 -9.67
C GLU A 14 -6.20 5.48 -10.37
N GLN A 15 -6.13 6.63 -9.71
CA GLN A 15 -5.47 7.83 -10.25
C GLN A 15 -3.95 7.87 -9.98
N LEU A 16 -3.42 7.07 -9.05
CA LEU A 16 -2.00 7.05 -8.65
C LEU A 16 -0.99 6.81 -9.79
N SER A 17 -1.42 6.24 -10.92
CA SER A 17 -0.56 6.00 -12.09
C SER A 17 -0.49 7.19 -13.05
N PHE A 18 -1.38 8.17 -12.92
CA PHE A 18 -1.55 9.23 -13.91
C PHE A 18 -1.22 10.61 -13.35
N ILE A 19 -1.56 10.87 -12.09
CA ILE A 19 -1.32 12.16 -11.45
C ILE A 19 -0.34 12.02 -10.28
N PRO A 20 0.51 13.04 -10.04
CA PRO A 20 1.23 13.15 -8.79
C PRO A 20 0.24 13.22 -7.62
N VAL A 21 0.50 12.48 -6.56
CA VAL A 21 -0.29 12.55 -5.33
C VAL A 21 0.61 12.87 -4.15
N THR A 22 0.03 13.54 -3.15
CA THR A 22 0.69 13.73 -1.87
C THR A 22 0.88 12.39 -1.15
N ARG A 23 2.09 12.18 -0.64
CA ARG A 23 2.49 11.03 0.16
C ARG A 23 1.89 11.13 1.55
N THR A 24 1.06 10.16 1.92
CA THR A 24 0.47 10.06 3.26
C THR A 24 0.71 8.67 3.81
N ARG A 25 0.82 8.57 5.14
CA ARG A 25 1.00 7.28 5.82
C ARG A 25 -0.19 6.36 5.63
N GLN A 26 -1.41 6.91 5.62
CA GLN A 26 -2.62 6.16 5.31
C GLN A 26 -2.52 5.48 3.94
N ARG A 27 -2.16 6.23 2.88
CA ARG A 27 -1.97 5.66 1.54
C ARG A 27 -0.80 4.69 1.46
N ALA A 28 0.31 4.97 2.17
CA ALA A 28 1.41 4.02 2.28
C ALA A 28 0.97 2.69 2.91
N TYR A 29 0.13 2.75 3.95
CA TYR A 29 -0.43 1.58 4.61
C TYR A 29 -1.36 0.80 3.68
N ILE A 30 -2.22 1.50 2.93
CA ILE A 30 -3.07 0.87 1.91
C ILE A 30 -2.19 0.19 0.85
N ILE A 31 -1.23 0.90 0.26
CA ILE A 31 -0.35 0.33 -0.76
C ILE A 31 0.42 -0.89 -0.22
N ALA A 32 0.93 -0.83 1.01
CA ALA A 32 1.60 -1.95 1.65
C ALA A 32 0.69 -3.17 1.85
N ASN A 33 -0.60 -2.96 2.11
CA ASN A 33 -1.56 -4.02 2.36
C ASN A 33 -2.07 -4.68 1.06
N TRP A 34 -2.15 -3.92 -0.03
CA TRP A 34 -2.76 -4.36 -1.29
C TRP A 34 -1.75 -4.81 -2.35
N ALA A 35 -0.53 -4.24 -2.34
CA ALA A 35 0.55 -4.62 -3.22
C ALA A 35 1.83 -4.86 -2.39
N PRO A 36 1.82 -5.89 -1.54
CA PRO A 36 2.92 -6.15 -0.61
C PRO A 36 4.21 -6.57 -1.32
N THR A 37 4.08 -7.18 -2.49
CA THR A 37 5.16 -7.75 -3.26
C THR A 37 5.84 -6.69 -4.14
N GLY A 38 7.18 -6.70 -4.16
CA GLY A 38 7.97 -5.86 -5.06
C GLY A 38 8.29 -4.44 -4.55
N GLY A 39 8.00 -4.11 -3.28
CA GLY A 39 8.48 -2.87 -2.66
C GLY A 39 7.81 -1.59 -3.14
N ILE A 40 6.62 -1.68 -3.73
CA ILE A 40 5.93 -0.51 -4.29
C ILE A 40 5.57 0.56 -3.25
N VAL A 41 5.36 0.18 -1.99
CA VAL A 41 5.22 1.16 -0.89
C VAL A 41 6.50 1.98 -0.68
N PHE A 42 7.67 1.39 -0.85
CA PHE A 42 8.92 2.14 -0.77
C PHE A 42 9.09 3.07 -1.99
N ALA A 43 8.70 2.62 -3.18
CA ALA A 43 8.64 3.50 -4.36
C ALA A 43 7.65 4.66 -4.16
N TYR A 44 6.48 4.40 -3.59
CA TYR A 44 5.50 5.43 -3.24
C TYR A 44 6.11 6.52 -2.34
N LEU A 45 6.91 6.08 -1.37
CA LEU A 45 7.64 6.94 -0.45
C LEU A 45 8.91 7.55 -1.05
N GLY A 46 9.24 7.28 -2.32
CA GLY A 46 10.48 7.74 -2.95
C GLY A 46 11.75 7.08 -2.39
N LEU A 47 11.61 6.02 -1.61
CA LEU A 47 12.70 5.23 -1.03
C LEU A 47 13.15 4.14 -2.01
N TRP A 48 13.66 4.58 -3.16
CA TRP A 48 14.00 3.71 -4.30
C TRP A 48 15.01 2.61 -3.96
N CYS A 49 15.97 2.86 -3.05
CA CYS A 49 16.89 1.82 -2.58
C CYS A 49 16.18 0.67 -1.85
N LEU A 50 15.20 0.98 -1.01
CA LEU A 50 14.40 -0.03 -0.31
C LEU A 50 13.43 -0.74 -1.26
N CYS A 51 12.93 -0.04 -2.28
CA CYS A 51 12.18 -0.64 -3.37
C CYS A 51 13.04 -1.68 -4.12
N ALA A 52 14.25 -1.31 -4.51
CA ALA A 52 15.18 -2.20 -5.19
C ALA A 52 15.54 -3.42 -4.31
N LEU A 53 15.78 -3.20 -3.01
CA LEU A 53 16.03 -4.30 -2.06
C LEU A 53 14.84 -5.26 -2.00
N SER A 54 13.61 -4.75 -1.95
CA SER A 54 12.40 -5.59 -1.93
C SER A 54 12.27 -6.45 -3.20
N GLN A 55 12.64 -5.89 -4.37
CA GLN A 55 12.67 -6.63 -5.63
C GLN A 55 13.76 -7.70 -5.63
N LEU A 56 14.92 -7.43 -5.03
CA LEU A 56 15.99 -8.43 -4.86
C LEU A 56 15.57 -9.57 -3.94
N VAL A 57 14.85 -9.29 -2.84
CA VAL A 57 14.30 -10.33 -1.96
C VAL A 57 13.33 -11.23 -2.73
N LEU A 58 12.44 -10.63 -3.53
CA LEU A 58 11.51 -11.39 -4.38
C LEU A 58 12.25 -12.24 -5.42
N LEU A 59 13.23 -11.65 -6.11
CA LEU A 59 14.04 -12.35 -7.11
C LEU A 59 14.82 -13.51 -6.48
N ALA A 60 15.45 -13.28 -5.33
CA ALA A 60 16.18 -14.31 -4.59
C ALA A 60 15.26 -15.46 -4.18
N ALA A 61 14.03 -15.18 -3.74
CA ALA A 61 13.04 -16.20 -3.41
C ALA A 61 12.64 -17.02 -4.66
N VAL A 62 12.45 -16.38 -5.81
CA VAL A 62 12.15 -17.08 -7.08
C VAL A 62 13.32 -17.96 -7.52
N ILE A 63 14.56 -17.43 -7.49
CA ILE A 63 15.76 -18.19 -7.83
C ILE A 63 15.93 -19.38 -6.88
N TRP A 64 15.69 -19.18 -5.57
CA TRP A 64 15.78 -20.24 -4.57
C TRP A 64 14.85 -21.41 -4.88
N VAL A 65 13.59 -21.13 -5.21
CA VAL A 65 12.61 -22.16 -5.59
C VAL A 65 12.98 -22.83 -6.91
N ALA A 66 13.55 -22.10 -7.86
CA ALA A 66 13.96 -22.64 -9.15
C ALA A 66 15.19 -23.56 -9.05
N VAL A 67 16.17 -23.22 -8.19
CA VAL A 67 17.43 -23.95 -8.05
C VAL A 67 17.32 -25.13 -7.08
N LEU A 68 16.49 -25.01 -6.04
CA LEU A 68 16.25 -26.07 -5.06
C LEU A 68 14.79 -26.55 -5.19
N PRO A 69 14.46 -27.33 -6.23
CA PRO A 69 13.09 -27.75 -6.45
C PRO A 69 12.62 -28.64 -5.30
N GLY A 70 11.49 -28.28 -4.71
CA GLY A 70 10.88 -29.04 -3.62
C GLY A 70 9.93 -28.20 -2.77
N TRP A 71 9.01 -28.87 -2.09
CA TRP A 71 8.03 -28.22 -1.23
C TRP A 71 8.69 -27.42 -0.10
N SER A 72 9.80 -27.90 0.46
CA SER A 72 10.54 -27.19 1.51
C SER A 72 11.09 -25.85 1.03
N ALA A 73 11.71 -25.79 -0.14
CA ALA A 73 12.21 -24.54 -0.71
C ALA A 73 11.07 -23.56 -1.04
N PHE A 74 9.96 -24.09 -1.56
CA PHE A 74 8.75 -23.30 -1.79
C PHE A 74 8.20 -22.68 -0.49
N PHE A 75 8.03 -23.48 0.57
CA PHE A 75 7.55 -22.96 1.86
C PHE A 75 8.53 -21.98 2.51
N THR A 76 9.83 -22.24 2.45
CA THR A 76 10.85 -21.29 2.93
C THR A 76 10.77 -19.96 2.18
N ALA A 77 10.65 -19.99 0.84
CA ALA A 77 10.48 -18.79 0.03
C ALA A 77 9.20 -18.02 0.40
N LEU A 78 8.08 -18.72 0.61
CA LEU A 78 6.84 -18.12 1.10
C LEU A 78 7.02 -17.46 2.47
N MET A 79 7.71 -18.11 3.41
CA MET A 79 7.97 -17.53 4.74
C MET A 79 8.84 -16.27 4.66
N VAL A 80 9.86 -16.25 3.79
CA VAL A 80 10.69 -15.06 3.57
C VAL A 80 9.85 -13.90 3.00
N ILE A 81 9.02 -14.18 1.99
CA ILE A 81 8.15 -13.17 1.38
C ILE A 81 7.13 -12.66 2.40
N ALA A 82 6.50 -13.55 3.17
CA ALA A 82 5.55 -13.19 4.22
C ALA A 82 6.22 -12.38 5.34
N GLY A 83 7.42 -12.77 5.77
CA GLY A 83 8.21 -12.05 6.77
C GLY A 83 8.59 -10.64 6.30
N TRP A 84 9.04 -10.51 5.06
CA TRP A 84 9.34 -9.20 4.44
C TRP A 84 8.09 -8.31 4.37
N HIS A 85 6.95 -8.90 4.05
CA HIS A 85 5.68 -8.20 4.03
C HIS A 85 5.27 -7.69 5.43
N VAL A 86 5.33 -8.54 6.45
CA VAL A 86 5.03 -8.16 7.83
C VAL A 86 5.97 -7.06 8.31
N PHE A 87 7.27 -7.16 7.99
CA PHE A 87 8.26 -6.13 8.29
C PHE A 87 7.87 -4.78 7.64
N THR A 88 7.49 -4.81 6.36
CA THR A 88 7.09 -3.61 5.62
C THR A 88 5.87 -2.94 6.23
N LEU A 89 4.82 -3.72 6.57
CA LEU A 89 3.64 -3.22 7.26
C LEU A 89 3.98 -2.62 8.63
N TRP A 90 4.79 -3.34 9.41
CA TRP A 90 5.24 -2.87 10.72
C TRP A 90 6.01 -1.56 10.62
N TRP A 91 6.88 -1.42 9.61
CA TRP A 91 7.66 -0.22 9.37
C TRP A 91 6.76 0.99 9.04
N VAL A 92 5.78 0.83 8.14
CA VAL A 92 4.81 1.89 7.81
C VAL A 92 3.93 2.26 9.01
N VAL A 93 3.50 1.24 9.77
CA VAL A 93 2.70 1.44 10.99
C VAL A 93 3.51 2.12 12.09
N ARG A 94 4.85 2.09 12.08
CA ARG A 94 5.68 2.80 13.06
C ARG A 94 6.34 4.07 12.55
N SER A 95 6.30 4.35 11.25
CA SER A 95 6.84 5.59 10.69
C SER A 95 6.04 6.81 11.18
N ASP A 96 6.74 7.88 11.49
CA ASP A 96 6.15 9.17 11.90
C ASP A 96 5.56 9.89 10.69
N GLU A 97 4.32 10.38 10.79
CA GLU A 97 3.63 11.11 9.71
C GLU A 97 4.28 12.45 9.37
N SER A 98 5.02 13.03 10.30
CA SER A 98 5.77 14.27 10.10
C SER A 98 7.15 14.04 9.49
N SER A 99 7.60 12.79 9.41
CA SER A 99 8.92 12.48 8.86
C SER A 99 8.94 12.54 7.32
N PRO A 100 10.04 12.99 6.71
CA PRO A 100 10.29 12.70 5.31
C PRO A 100 10.24 11.18 5.11
N PRO A 101 9.45 10.67 4.15
CA PRO A 101 9.06 11.36 2.92
C PRO A 101 7.58 11.81 2.84
N TYR A 102 6.84 11.79 3.95
CA TYR A 102 5.45 12.22 3.96
C TYR A 102 5.30 13.72 3.65
N GLY A 103 4.17 14.10 3.05
CA GLY A 103 3.90 15.48 2.63
C GLY A 103 4.50 15.87 1.27
N SER A 104 5.44 15.09 0.72
CA SER A 104 5.96 15.30 -0.65
C SER A 104 5.11 14.59 -1.71
N GLN A 105 5.32 14.90 -3.01
CA GLN A 105 4.56 14.28 -4.10
C GLN A 105 5.24 13.05 -4.69
N THR A 106 4.46 12.11 -5.21
CA THR A 106 4.96 10.96 -5.96
C THR A 106 5.66 11.38 -7.25
N ASP A 107 6.77 10.71 -7.56
CA ASP A 107 7.54 10.97 -8.78
C ASP A 107 7.03 10.15 -9.98
N GLY A 108 7.57 10.42 -11.17
CA GLY A 108 7.20 9.71 -12.40
C GLY A 108 7.60 8.23 -12.42
N GLY A 109 8.68 7.86 -11.73
CA GLY A 109 9.12 6.47 -11.61
C GLY A 109 8.09 5.63 -10.85
N PHE A 110 7.56 6.17 -9.76
CA PHE A 110 6.50 5.50 -8.99
C PHE A 110 5.26 5.29 -9.86
N ARG A 111 4.87 6.31 -10.64
CA ARG A 111 3.68 6.22 -11.51
C ARG A 111 3.82 5.13 -12.57
N ALA A 112 4.99 5.01 -13.18
CA ALA A 112 5.28 3.93 -14.13
C ALA A 112 5.24 2.55 -13.47
N LEU A 113 5.83 2.41 -12.28
CA LEU A 113 5.78 1.16 -11.51
C LEU A 113 4.35 0.79 -11.10
N MET A 114 3.56 1.77 -10.68
CA MET A 114 2.15 1.59 -10.31
C MET A 114 1.29 1.17 -11.50
N TRP A 115 1.56 1.68 -12.70
CA TRP A 115 0.89 1.22 -13.91
C TRP A 115 1.14 -0.28 -14.15
N TRP A 116 2.38 -0.74 -13.96
CA TRP A 116 2.71 -2.17 -14.10
C TRP A 116 2.04 -3.03 -13.03
N VAL A 117 2.00 -2.58 -11.78
CA VAL A 117 1.34 -3.30 -10.68
C VAL A 117 -0.18 -3.41 -10.87
N LYS A 118 -0.83 -2.42 -11.50
CA LYS A 118 -2.27 -2.48 -11.81
C LYS A 118 -2.65 -3.56 -12.82
N ILE A 119 -1.70 -3.99 -13.65
CA ILE A 119 -1.93 -5.06 -14.64
C ILE A 119 -1.94 -6.43 -13.94
N HIS A 120 -1.40 -6.54 -12.73
CA HIS A 120 -1.37 -7.79 -12.00
C HIS A 120 -2.78 -8.19 -11.53
N PRO A 121 -3.22 -9.46 -11.74
CA PRO A 121 -4.58 -9.90 -11.41
C PRO A 121 -4.88 -9.91 -9.91
N THR A 122 -3.86 -9.78 -9.06
CA THR A 122 -4.01 -9.68 -7.60
C THR A 122 -4.23 -8.25 -7.12
N TRP A 123 -4.06 -7.25 -8.00
CA TRP A 123 -4.37 -5.86 -7.70
C TRP A 123 -5.88 -5.70 -7.48
N GLY A 124 -6.26 -5.02 -6.40
CA GLY A 124 -7.69 -4.81 -6.11
C GLY A 124 -8.39 -5.96 -5.39
N ILE A 125 -7.65 -6.95 -4.88
CA ILE A 125 -8.19 -7.90 -3.91
C ILE A 125 -7.98 -7.36 -2.49
N ASN A 126 -9.08 -7.02 -1.80
CA ASN A 126 -9.04 -6.65 -0.38
C ASN A 126 -8.97 -7.92 0.47
N TRP A 127 -7.77 -8.32 0.88
CA TRP A 127 -7.57 -9.50 1.73
C TRP A 127 -8.09 -9.32 3.17
N TRP A 128 -8.45 -8.10 3.58
CA TRP A 128 -8.81 -7.74 4.96
C TRP A 128 -10.25 -7.23 5.09
N LYS A 129 -11.17 -7.70 4.24
CA LYS A 129 -12.59 -7.32 4.28
C LYS A 129 -13.22 -7.80 5.59
N ILE A 130 -13.43 -6.89 6.54
CA ILE A 130 -14.24 -7.18 7.74
C ILE A 130 -15.72 -7.28 7.31
N PRO A 131 -16.47 -8.31 7.76
CA PRO A 131 -17.92 -8.40 7.54
C PRO A 131 -18.66 -7.17 8.07
N ARG A 132 -19.73 -6.78 7.39
CA ARG A 132 -20.41 -5.48 7.55
C ARG A 132 -21.23 -5.32 8.83
N ASP A 133 -21.29 -6.31 9.70
CA ASP A 133 -22.39 -6.40 10.66
C ASP A 133 -22.18 -5.57 11.95
N GLU A 134 -21.12 -4.76 12.03
CA GLU A 134 -20.82 -3.92 13.21
C GLU A 134 -20.64 -2.42 12.91
N VAL A 135 -20.96 -1.94 11.70
CA VAL A 135 -21.14 -0.49 11.48
C VAL A 135 -22.63 -0.18 11.55
N THR A 136 -23.14 -0.14 12.78
CA THR A 136 -24.44 0.48 13.06
C THR A 136 -24.44 1.91 12.52
N ASP A 137 -25.47 2.21 11.74
CA ASP A 137 -25.84 3.51 11.17
C ASP A 137 -25.35 4.72 11.97
N GLY A 138 -24.22 5.29 11.54
CA GLY A 138 -23.84 6.67 11.84
C GLY A 138 -24.29 7.57 10.70
N PRO A 139 -24.73 8.82 10.96
CA PRO A 139 -25.44 9.63 9.97
C PRO A 139 -24.56 9.92 8.75
N SER A 140 -25.17 9.74 7.57
CA SER A 140 -24.57 9.89 6.26
C SER A 140 -23.78 11.19 6.11
N GLU A 141 -22.64 11.11 5.42
CA GLU A 141 -21.73 12.20 5.03
C GLU A 141 -22.34 13.24 4.06
N THR A 142 -23.59 13.64 4.26
CA THR A 142 -24.22 14.74 3.51
C THR A 142 -24.11 16.09 4.20
N ASN A 143 -23.58 16.16 5.44
CA ASN A 143 -23.54 17.40 6.23
C ASN A 143 -22.16 18.07 6.35
N TYR A 144 -21.06 17.44 5.92
CA TYR A 144 -19.72 18.02 6.11
C TYR A 144 -19.34 19.15 5.14
N PHE A 145 -20.12 19.39 4.09
CA PHE A 145 -19.87 20.48 3.12
C PHE A 145 -20.76 21.72 3.30
N ALA A 146 -21.72 21.71 4.23
CA ALA A 146 -22.62 22.85 4.44
C ALA A 146 -22.07 23.92 5.41
N GLU A 147 -21.06 23.61 6.23
CA GLU A 147 -20.65 24.47 7.35
C GLU A 147 -19.36 25.27 7.13
N LYS A 148 -18.96 25.51 5.87
CA LYS A 148 -17.85 26.42 5.53
C LYS A 148 -18.26 27.60 4.63
N LYS A 149 -19.49 28.09 4.77
CA LYS A 149 -19.94 29.31 4.10
C LYS A 149 -20.63 30.27 5.06
N ASN A 150 -19.85 30.86 5.97
CA ASN A 150 -19.99 32.26 6.43
C ASN A 150 -18.96 32.60 7.53
N PRO A 151 -17.84 33.26 7.20
CA PRO A 151 -17.16 34.15 8.11
C PRO A 151 -17.57 35.58 7.75
N GLY A 152 -18.66 36.09 8.33
CA GLY A 152 -19.08 37.47 8.12
C GLY A 152 -20.57 37.71 8.36
N ALA A 153 -20.94 37.89 9.63
CA ALA A 153 -22.07 38.70 10.08
C ALA A 153 -21.83 39.10 11.53
#